data_AF-A0A957VBP9-F1
#
_entry.id   AF-A0A957VBP9-F1
#
_cell.length_a   1.000
_cell.length_b   1.000
_cell.length_c   1.000
_cell.angle_alpha   90.00
_cell.angle_beta   90.00
_cell.angle_gamma   90.00
#
_symmetry.space_group_name_H-M   'P 1'
#
loop_
_entity.id
_entity.type
_entity.pdbx_description
1 polymer ?
#
loop_
_entity_poly.entity_id
_entity_poly.type
_entity_poly.pdbx_seq_one_letter_code
_entity_poly.pdbx_strand_id
1 'polypeptide(L)'
;MDKFNGFPAGELRFTSVPDLFFARLLPRIDSLVELKVTLHFLWVHYRQARQVISFNELLTDETLVQSLALIDEDVEVALSQGLNRAVARGTLLYAQVETEVG
;
A
#
# COMPACT_ATOMS: atom_id res chain seq x y z
N MET A 1 -8.53 22.32 -4.32
CA MET A 1 -8.77 20.87 -4.12
C MET A 1 -10.08 20.54 -4.76
N ASP A 2 -10.06 19.68 -5.78
CA ASP A 2 -11.28 19.13 -6.34
C ASP A 2 -11.96 18.25 -5.29
N LYS A 3 -13.27 18.43 -5.12
CA LYS A 3 -14.05 17.69 -4.13
C LYS A 3 -14.22 16.24 -4.61
N PHE A 4 -14.03 15.27 -3.71
CA PHE A 4 -14.38 13.88 -4.00
C PHE A 4 -15.90 13.76 -4.23
N ASN A 5 -16.30 13.39 -5.44
CA ASN A 5 -17.71 13.36 -5.87
C ASN A 5 -18.43 12.05 -5.54
N GLY A 6 -17.80 11.15 -4.78
CA GLY A 6 -18.32 9.82 -4.47
C GLY A 6 -17.95 8.78 -5.52
N PHE A 7 -18.58 7.62 -5.42
CA PHE A 7 -18.39 6.49 -6.35
C PHE A 7 -19.49 6.50 -7.42
N PRO A 8 -19.21 6.07 -8.67
CA PRO A 8 -20.20 6.04 -9.73
C PRO A 8 -21.30 5.01 -9.43
N ALA A 9 -22.51 5.26 -9.92
CA ALA A 9 -23.60 4.28 -9.88
C ALA A 9 -23.33 3.11 -10.86
N GLY A 10 -23.82 1.92 -10.53
CA GLY A 10 -23.70 0.71 -11.37
C GLY A 10 -22.81 -0.36 -10.77
N GLU A 11 -22.26 -1.22 -11.62
CA GLU A 11 -21.44 -2.36 -11.21
C GLU A 11 -20.03 -1.90 -10.81
N LEU A 12 -19.73 -1.95 -9.51
CA LEU A 12 -18.43 -1.61 -8.96
C LEU A 12 -17.57 -2.85 -8.75
N ARG A 13 -16.27 -2.74 -9.03
CA ARG A 13 -15.31 -3.76 -8.63
C ARG A 13 -14.95 -3.57 -7.16
N PHE A 14 -15.31 -4.55 -6.33
CA PHE A 14 -14.95 -4.56 -4.92
C PHE A 14 -13.61 -5.27 -4.70
N THR A 15 -12.88 -4.79 -3.70
CA THR A 15 -11.67 -5.45 -3.18
C THR A 15 -12.00 -5.93 -1.78
N SER A 16 -11.90 -7.25 -1.57
CA SER A 16 -12.13 -7.83 -0.25
C SER A 16 -11.05 -7.35 0.72
N VAL A 17 -11.46 -6.92 1.91
CA VAL A 17 -10.54 -6.62 3.02
C VAL A 17 -10.96 -7.51 4.17
N PRO A 18 -10.07 -8.37 4.73
CA PRO A 18 -10.44 -9.26 5.82
C PRO A 18 -10.98 -8.50 7.04
N ASP A 19 -11.97 -9.05 7.74
CA ASP A 19 -12.47 -8.46 8.99
C ASP A 19 -11.37 -8.28 10.04
N LEU A 20 -10.37 -9.18 10.04
CA LEU A 20 -9.20 -9.09 10.92
C LEU A 20 -8.33 -7.85 10.64
N PHE A 21 -8.37 -7.28 9.43
CA PHE A 21 -7.76 -5.99 9.17
C PHE A 21 -8.37 -4.94 10.08
N PHE A 22 -9.70 -4.81 10.08
CA PHE A 22 -10.40 -3.82 10.88
C PHE A 22 -10.34 -4.12 12.38
N ALA A 23 -10.52 -5.38 12.77
CA ALA A 23 -10.59 -5.77 14.17
C ALA A 23 -9.24 -5.83 14.89
N ARG A 24 -8.14 -6.09 14.17
CA ARG A 24 -6.82 -6.34 14.80
C ARG A 24 -5.71 -5.44 14.28
N LEU A 25 -5.62 -5.22 12.98
CA LEU A 25 -4.49 -4.51 12.37
C LEU A 25 -4.70 -2.99 12.39
N LEU A 26 -5.82 -2.50 11.87
CA LEU A 26 -6.13 -1.07 11.76
C LEU A 26 -5.98 -0.31 13.08
N PRO A 27 -6.46 -0.80 14.25
CA PRO A 27 -6.31 -0.09 15.52
C PRO A 27 -4.85 0.09 15.97
N ARG A 28 -3.91 -0.67 15.38
CA ARG A 28 -2.48 -0.59 15.69
C ARG A 28 -1.75 0.36 14.76
N ILE A 29 -2.30 0.64 13.57
CA ILE A 29 -1.69 1.54 12.58
C ILE A 29 -1.94 2.98 13.03
N ASP A 30 -0.85 3.72 13.25
CA ASP A 30 -0.84 5.11 13.73
C ASP A 30 -0.25 6.09 12.70
N SER A 31 0.10 5.60 11.50
CA SER A 31 0.65 6.39 10.41
C SER A 31 -0.22 6.31 9.18
N LEU A 32 -0.52 7.47 8.61
CA LEU A 32 -1.27 7.56 7.36
C LEU A 32 -0.50 6.95 6.18
N VAL A 33 0.83 7.11 6.17
CA VAL A 33 1.71 6.53 5.13
C VAL A 33 1.66 5.00 5.21
N GLU A 34 1.81 4.44 6.40
CA GLU A 34 1.70 2.99 6.63
C GLU A 34 0.32 2.45 6.20
N LEU A 35 -0.75 3.17 6.53
CA LEU A 35 -2.11 2.79 6.17
C LEU A 35 -2.31 2.74 4.65
N LYS A 36 -1.86 3.77 3.92
CA LYS A 36 -1.96 3.82 2.46
C LYS A 36 -1.18 2.69 1.79
N VAL A 37 0.06 2.45 2.22
CA VAL A 37 0.89 1.34 1.73
C VAL A 37 0.21 0.00 2.00
N THR A 38 -0.27 -0.24 3.22
CA THR A 38 -0.94 -1.50 3.60
C THR A 38 -2.19 -1.78 2.76
N LEU A 39 -3.05 -0.77 2.59
CA LEU A 39 -4.26 -0.91 1.78
C LEU A 39 -3.94 -1.13 0.31
N HIS A 40 -2.90 -0.49 -0.21
CA HIS A 40 -2.44 -0.71 -1.57
C HIS A 40 -1.98 -2.16 -1.79
N PHE A 41 -1.21 -2.72 -0.86
CA PHE A 41 -0.80 -4.13 -0.92
C PHE A 41 -2.00 -5.08 -0.89
N LEU A 42 -2.98 -4.85 -0.01
CA LEU A 42 -4.21 -5.64 0.01
C LEU A 42 -4.95 -5.55 -1.33
N TRP A 43 -5.05 -4.35 -1.90
CA TRP A 43 -5.69 -4.13 -3.21
C TRP A 43 -5.01 -4.88 -4.35
N VAL A 44 -3.67 -4.82 -4.45
CA VAL A 44 -2.92 -5.59 -5.45
C VAL A 44 -3.06 -7.09 -5.22
N HIS A 45 -2.95 -7.54 -3.97
CA HIS A 45 -3.06 -8.95 -3.61
C HIS A 45 -4.40 -9.56 -4.05
N TYR A 46 -5.52 -8.92 -3.71
CA TYR A 46 -6.84 -9.44 -4.05
C TYR A 46 -7.21 -9.30 -5.52
N ARG A 47 -6.69 -8.30 -6.24
CA ARG A 47 -6.97 -8.14 -7.68
C ARG A 47 -6.11 -9.02 -8.57
N GLN A 48 -4.87 -9.27 -8.19
CA GLN A 48 -3.87 -9.89 -9.07
C GLN A 48 -3.33 -11.22 -8.53
N ALA A 49 -3.77 -11.66 -7.35
CA ALA A 49 -3.24 -12.83 -6.64
C ALA A 49 -1.71 -12.78 -6.43
N ARG A 50 -1.14 -11.57 -6.43
CA ARG A 50 0.30 -11.35 -6.24
C ARG A 50 0.62 -11.28 -4.74
N GLN A 51 1.71 -11.92 -4.35
CA GLN A 51 2.22 -11.90 -2.97
C GLN A 51 3.49 -11.06 -2.82
N VAL A 52 4.13 -10.68 -3.95
CA VAL A 52 5.38 -9.93 -3.98
C VAL A 52 5.25 -8.78 -4.96
N ILE A 53 5.69 -7.60 -4.52
CA ILE A 53 5.75 -6.37 -5.30
C ILE A 53 7.09 -5.74 -4.99
N SER A 54 7.86 -5.39 -6.02
CA SER A 54 9.15 -4.74 -5.85
C SER A 54 9.00 -3.27 -5.47
N PHE A 55 10.04 -2.69 -4.87
CA PHE A 55 10.09 -1.28 -4.54
C PHE A 55 9.88 -0.38 -5.79
N ASN A 56 10.54 -0.73 -6.90
CA ASN A 56 10.41 0.01 -8.16
C ASN A 56 8.99 -0.06 -8.72
N GLU A 57 8.32 -1.22 -8.64
CA GLU A 57 6.92 -1.32 -9.07
C GLU A 57 6.02 -0.38 -8.27
N LEU A 58 6.21 -0.30 -6.94
CA LEU A 58 5.45 0.59 -6.06
C LEU A 58 5.72 2.08 -6.38
N LEU A 59 6.95 2.44 -6.71
CA LEU A 59 7.31 3.80 -7.16
C LEU A 59 6.72 4.17 -8.52
N THR A 60 6.36 3.19 -9.34
CA THR A 60 5.72 3.41 -10.64
C THR A 60 4.20 3.29 -10.61
N ASP A 61 3.61 2.84 -9.49
CA ASP A 61 2.15 2.77 -9.37
C ASP A 61 1.55 4.16 -9.14
N GLU A 62 0.91 4.70 -10.16
CA GLU A 62 0.33 6.04 -10.13
C GLU A 62 -0.66 6.24 -8.97
N THR A 63 -1.43 5.22 -8.62
CA THR A 63 -2.42 5.33 -7.53
C THR A 63 -1.73 5.49 -6.19
N LEU A 64 -0.72 4.68 -5.92
CA LEU A 64 0.06 4.78 -4.68
C LEU A 64 0.86 6.10 -4.65
N VAL A 65 1.58 6.41 -5.72
CA VAL A 65 2.42 7.61 -5.85
C VAL A 65 1.63 8.89 -5.60
N GLN A 66 0.49 9.07 -6.29
CA GLN A 66 -0.37 10.24 -6.10
C GLN A 66 -0.88 10.33 -4.66
N SER A 67 -1.16 9.18 -4.03
CA SER A 67 -1.61 9.15 -2.65
C SER A 67 -0.51 9.54 -1.65
N LEU A 68 0.75 9.16 -1.90
CA LEU A 68 1.89 9.44 -1.02
C LEU A 68 2.41 10.86 -1.19
N ALA A 69 2.35 11.41 -2.41
CA ALA A 69 2.70 12.80 -2.71
C ALA A 69 1.87 13.84 -1.94
N LEU A 70 0.71 13.44 -1.41
CA LEU A 70 -0.13 14.27 -0.54
C LEU A 70 0.36 14.32 0.91
N ILE A 71 1.34 13.50 1.28
CA ILE A 71 1.88 13.39 2.64
C ILE A 71 3.30 13.93 2.71
N ASP A 72 4.13 13.61 1.71
CA ASP A 72 5.51 14.08 1.58
C ASP A 72 5.78 14.44 0.12
N GLU A 73 6.58 15.48 -0.11
CA GLU A 73 7.03 15.87 -1.46
C GLU A 73 7.96 14.82 -2.05
N ASP A 74 8.72 14.13 -1.20
CA ASP A 74 9.57 13.01 -1.58
C ASP A 74 8.80 11.68 -1.40
N VAL A 75 8.23 11.21 -2.52
CA VAL A 75 7.45 9.97 -2.56
C VAL A 75 8.31 8.74 -2.20
N GLU A 76 9.59 8.75 -2.52
CA GLU A 76 10.48 7.63 -2.22
C GLU A 76 10.73 7.52 -0.71
N VAL A 77 10.93 8.67 -0.05
CA VAL A 77 11.03 8.75 1.41
C VAL A 77 9.70 8.31 2.06
N ALA A 78 8.56 8.80 1.59
CA ALA A 78 7.26 8.39 2.11
C ALA A 78 7.04 6.87 1.95
N LEU A 79 7.29 6.32 0.75
CA LEU A 79 7.13 4.90 0.49
C LEU A 79 8.03 4.07 1.41
N SER A 80 9.30 4.45 1.54
CA SER A 80 10.26 3.78 2.42
C SER A 80 9.82 3.80 3.88
N GLN A 81 9.33 4.93 4.38
CA GLN A 81 8.80 5.04 5.74
C GLN A 81 7.57 4.13 5.95
N GLY A 82 6.64 4.13 4.99
CA GLY A 82 5.44 3.29 5.03
C GLY A 82 5.76 1.80 5.06
N LEU A 83 6.66 1.35 4.17
CA LEU A 83 7.14 -0.02 4.11
C LEU A 83 7.85 -0.42 5.40
N ASN A 84 8.78 0.41 5.90
CA ASN A 84 9.52 0.12 7.13
C ASN A 84 8.58 -0.04 8.33
N ARG A 85 7.55 0.81 8.45
CA ARG A 85 6.54 0.68 9.51
C ARG A 85 5.71 -0.59 9.36
N ALA A 86 5.23 -0.88 8.15
CA ALA A 86 4.44 -2.08 7.88
C ALA A 86 5.22 -3.37 8.15
N VAL A 87 6.52 -3.39 7.83
CA VAL A 87 7.44 -4.49 8.13
C VAL A 87 7.70 -4.60 9.62
N ALA A 88 8.01 -3.49 10.30
CA ALA A 88 8.23 -3.47 11.75
C ALA A 88 6.99 -3.94 12.53
N ARG A 89 5.79 -3.70 12.01
CA ARG A 89 4.53 -4.20 12.57
C ARG A 89 4.26 -5.68 12.29
N GLY A 90 4.95 -6.27 11.31
CA GLY A 90 4.71 -7.63 10.83
C GLY A 90 3.52 -7.75 9.88
N THR A 91 3.04 -6.64 9.32
CA THR A 91 1.98 -6.63 8.31
C THR A 91 2.49 -7.09 6.96
N LEU A 92 3.68 -6.63 6.59
CA LEU A 92 4.36 -6.98 5.35
C LEU A 92 5.69 -7.66 5.66
N LEU A 93 6.16 -8.47 4.73
CA LEU A 93 7.49 -9.06 4.77
C LEU A 93 8.38 -8.36 3.75
N TYR A 94 9.64 -8.16 4.11
CA TYR A 94 10.68 -7.67 3.22
C TYR A 94 11.60 -8.83 2.86
N ALA A 95 11.95 -8.93 1.58
CA ALA A 95 12.93 -9.87 1.09
C ALA A 95 13.86 -9.13 0.12
N GLN A 96 15.15 -9.43 0.21
CA GLN A 96 16.15 -8.99 -0.75
C GLN A 96 16.43 -10.15 -1.69
N VAL A 97 16.35 -9.90 -3.00
CA VAL A 97 16.71 -10.90 -4.00
C VAL A 97 18.22 -10.80 -4.22
N GLU A 98 18.96 -11.84 -3.85
CA GLU A 98 20.34 -11.98 -4.28
C GLU A 98 20.34 -12.34 -5.76
N THR A 99 20.76 -11.40 -6.60
CA THR A 99 21.14 -11.73 -7.98
C THR A 99 22.56 -12.27 -7.93
N GLU A 100 22.82 -13.45 -8.50
CA GLU A 100 24.18 -13.92 -8.75
C GLU A 100 24.87 -12.90 -9.66
N VAL A 101 25.62 -11.98 -9.06
CA VAL A 101 26.55 -11.11 -9.78
C VAL A 101 27.86 -11.86 -9.82
N GLY A 102 28.19 -12.40 -10.99
CA GLY A 102 29.56 -12.82 -11.30
C GLY A 102 30.50 -11.63 -11.41
#